data_AF-A0A1V0AB19-F1
#
_entry.id   AF-A0A1V0AB19-F1
#
_cell.length_a   1.000
_cell.length_b   1.000
_cell.length_c   1.000
_cell.angle_alpha   90.00
_cell.angle_beta   90.00
_cell.angle_gamma   90.00
#
_symmetry.space_group_name_H-M   'P 1'
#
loop_
_entity.id
_entity.type
_entity.pdbx_description
1 polymer ?
#
loop_
_entity_poly.entity_id
_entity_poly.type
_entity_poly.pdbx_seq_one_letter_code
_entity_poly.pdbx_strand_id
1 'polypeptide(L)'
;MARNPRNQRYPASEDLPAARGGSPVARLWRARTELLLLGGLTLIVMGLLGAAHAGHWVPFVLTAGAASVPAATRFGRNWVVAHFWCVVSRRRLQRTCLETTLHTRAGRIPLVLWITPTTTGEKALVMVRAGISAEAFEAYAEEIAAACWARAVRVHRHRTRAQFLIVEIVRRDEAPGATSPGLDRLYGRRSWIPLRSELEEPPDLATLPQAA
;
A
#
# COMPACT_ATOMS: atom_id res chain seq x y z
N MET A 1 -26.91 12.70 -6.41
CA MET A 1 -26.23 11.67 -7.23
C MET A 1 -26.56 10.31 -6.67
N ALA A 2 -27.20 9.46 -7.47
CA ALA A 2 -27.59 8.10 -7.10
C ALA A 2 -26.36 7.25 -6.75
N ARG A 3 -26.45 6.45 -5.69
CA ARG A 3 -25.43 5.45 -5.31
C ARG A 3 -25.20 4.52 -6.53
N ASN A 4 -23.97 4.44 -7.07
CA ASN A 4 -23.70 3.81 -8.38
C ASN A 4 -23.73 2.25 -8.31
N PRO A 5 -24.70 1.57 -8.95
CA PRO A 5 -24.80 0.11 -8.99
C PRO A 5 -23.83 -0.57 -9.98
N ARG A 6 -22.99 0.20 -10.71
CA ARG A 6 -22.28 -0.27 -11.93
C ARG A 6 -21.02 -1.11 -11.75
N ASN A 7 -20.41 -1.22 -10.57
CA ASN A 7 -19.11 -1.91 -10.44
C ASN A 7 -19.21 -3.29 -9.75
N GLN A 8 -20.41 -3.79 -9.51
CA GLN A 8 -20.62 -5.19 -9.13
C GLN A 8 -20.31 -6.10 -10.32
N ARG A 9 -19.15 -6.75 -10.31
CA ARG A 9 -18.81 -7.79 -11.29
C ARG A 9 -19.73 -9.01 -11.27
N TYR A 10 -20.46 -9.22 -10.17
CA TYR A 10 -21.35 -10.35 -9.98
C TYR A 10 -22.73 -9.83 -9.56
N PRO A 11 -23.80 -10.12 -10.31
CA PRO A 11 -25.15 -9.78 -9.90
C PRO A 11 -25.52 -10.55 -8.63
N ALA A 12 -26.34 -9.94 -7.77
CA ALA A 12 -26.75 -10.51 -6.48
C ALA A 12 -27.48 -11.87 -6.59
N SER A 13 -27.88 -12.29 -7.79
CA SER A 13 -28.59 -13.52 -8.10
C SER A 13 -27.71 -14.71 -8.51
N GLU A 14 -26.39 -14.53 -8.63
CA GLU A 14 -25.48 -15.62 -9.04
C GLU A 14 -24.93 -16.35 -7.80
N ASP A 15 -25.18 -17.65 -7.69
CA ASP A 15 -24.56 -18.50 -6.68
C ASP A 15 -23.05 -18.52 -6.88
N LEU A 16 -22.32 -17.77 -6.04
CA LEU A 16 -20.86 -17.77 -6.07
C LEU A 16 -20.37 -19.16 -5.66
N PRO A 17 -19.48 -19.80 -6.45
CA PRO A 17 -18.92 -21.08 -6.08
C PRO A 17 -18.23 -20.96 -4.71
N ALA A 18 -18.45 -21.95 -3.84
CA ALA A 18 -17.92 -21.97 -2.48
C ALA A 18 -16.45 -21.52 -2.47
N ALA A 19 -16.16 -20.52 -1.63
CA ALA A 19 -14.84 -19.90 -1.56
C ALA A 19 -13.76 -20.97 -1.36
N ARG A 20 -13.01 -21.27 -2.43
CA ARG A 20 -11.96 -22.29 -2.36
C ARG A 20 -10.89 -21.74 -1.43
N GLY A 21 -10.76 -22.38 -0.25
CA GLY A 21 -9.89 -21.93 0.85
C GLY A 21 -8.57 -21.36 0.33
N GLY A 22 -8.30 -20.10 0.67
CA GLY A 22 -7.11 -19.40 0.19
C GLY A 22 -5.84 -20.19 0.51
N SER A 23 -4.85 -20.15 -0.40
CA SER A 23 -3.62 -20.92 -0.22
C SER A 23 -2.99 -20.61 1.14
N PRO A 24 -2.51 -21.62 1.90
CA PRO A 24 -1.88 -21.39 3.20
C PRO A 24 -0.68 -20.44 3.05
N VAL A 25 0.03 -20.51 1.91
CA VAL A 25 1.08 -19.58 1.53
C VAL A 25 0.60 -18.12 1.46
N ALA A 26 -0.57 -17.84 0.87
CA ALA A 26 -1.10 -16.48 0.80
C ALA A 26 -1.58 -15.98 2.17
N ARG A 27 -2.08 -16.86 3.04
CA ARG A 27 -2.41 -16.52 4.43
C ARG A 27 -1.15 -16.19 5.23
N LEU A 28 -0.12 -17.02 5.14
CA LEU A 28 1.18 -16.79 5.77
C LEU A 28 1.82 -15.49 5.26
N TRP A 29 1.76 -15.23 3.95
CA TRP A 29 2.28 -13.99 3.37
C TRP A 29 1.55 -12.73 3.88
N ARG A 30 0.26 -12.83 4.17
CA ARG A 30 -0.51 -11.75 4.78
C ARG A 30 -0.14 -11.58 6.25
N ALA A 31 -0.06 -12.69 6.98
CA ALA A 31 0.32 -12.70 8.39
C ALA A 31 1.79 -12.30 8.62
N ARG A 32 2.67 -12.39 7.61
CA ARG A 32 4.12 -12.18 7.78
C ARG A 32 4.47 -10.89 8.50
N THR A 33 3.80 -9.77 8.18
CA THR A 33 4.11 -8.47 8.79
C THR A 33 3.62 -8.40 10.23
N GLU A 34 2.51 -9.07 10.52
CA GLU A 34 1.96 -9.15 11.88
C GLU A 34 2.81 -10.06 12.75
N LEU A 35 3.24 -11.21 12.21
CA LEU A 35 4.15 -12.15 12.86
C LEU A 35 5.53 -11.54 13.11
N LEU A 36 6.06 -10.74 12.17
CA LEU A 36 7.34 -10.05 12.35
C LEU A 36 7.24 -8.96 13.42
N LEU A 37 6.15 -8.18 13.44
CA LEU A 37 5.95 -7.17 14.48
C LEU A 37 5.75 -7.79 15.86
N LEU A 38 4.92 -8.83 15.95
CA LEU A 38 4.64 -9.53 17.20
C LEU A 38 5.89 -10.27 17.69
N GLY A 39 6.60 -10.98 16.81
CA GLY A 39 7.85 -11.64 17.12
C GLY A 39 8.95 -10.67 17.57
N GLY A 40 9.09 -9.53 16.88
CA GLY A 40 10.03 -8.47 17.27
C GLY A 40 9.71 -7.88 18.64
N LEU A 41 8.44 -7.56 18.91
CA LEU A 41 8.00 -7.07 20.21
C LEU A 41 8.26 -8.09 21.32
N THR A 42 7.89 -9.37 21.10
CA THR A 42 8.12 -10.44 22.06
C THR A 42 9.59 -10.62 22.37
N LEU A 43 10.48 -10.59 21.37
CA LEU A 43 11.93 -10.68 21.58
C LEU A 43 12.48 -9.51 22.41
N ILE A 44 12.01 -8.29 22.15
CA ILE A 44 12.42 -7.10 22.93
C ILE A 44 11.96 -7.23 24.39
N VAL A 45 10.69 -7.59 24.61
CA VAL A 45 10.12 -7.74 25.96
C VAL A 45 10.81 -8.85 26.73
N MET A 46 11.00 -10.02 26.12
CA MET A 46 11.69 -11.15 26.73
C MET A 46 13.16 -10.84 27.01
N GLY A 47 13.84 -10.12 26.12
CA GLY A 47 15.22 -9.68 26.32
C GLY A 47 15.36 -8.72 27.51
N LEU A 48 14.45 -7.75 27.63
CA LEU A 48 14.41 -6.81 28.76
C LEU A 48 14.10 -7.51 30.09
N LEU A 49 13.07 -8.37 30.12
CA LEU A 49 12.70 -9.14 31.31
C LEU A 49 13.82 -10.09 31.73
N GLY A 50 14.43 -10.81 30.79
CA GLY A 50 15.55 -11.70 31.07
C GLY A 50 16.78 -10.96 31.60
N ALA A 51 17.12 -9.81 31.01
CA ALA A 51 18.23 -8.98 31.49
C ALA A 51 17.97 -8.40 32.88
N ALA A 52 16.73 -7.97 33.17
CA ALA A 52 16.32 -7.47 34.48
C ALA A 52 16.36 -8.56 35.56
N HIS A 53 15.85 -9.76 35.27
CA HIS A 53 15.88 -10.89 36.20
C HIS A 53 17.31 -11.38 36.49
N ALA A 54 18.20 -11.36 35.51
CA ALA A 54 19.60 -11.78 35.67
C ALA A 54 20.50 -10.71 36.32
N GLY A 55 19.98 -9.49 36.58
CA GLY A 55 20.80 -8.38 37.08
C GLY A 55 21.86 -7.89 36.08
N HIS A 56 21.73 -8.25 34.80
CA HIS A 56 22.69 -7.91 33.75
C HIS A 56 22.35 -6.53 33.16
N TRP A 57 22.97 -5.49 33.73
CA TRP A 57 22.75 -4.10 33.32
C TRP A 57 23.18 -3.82 31.87
N VAL A 58 24.22 -4.48 31.37
CA VAL A 58 24.74 -4.28 30.00
C VAL A 58 23.71 -4.66 28.92
N PRO A 59 23.19 -5.91 28.85
CA PRO A 59 22.18 -6.27 27.84
C PRO A 59 20.87 -5.51 28.03
N PHE A 60 20.52 -5.13 29.27
CA PHE A 60 19.35 -4.28 29.54
C PHE A 60 19.50 -2.90 28.90
N VAL A 61 20.62 -2.19 29.17
CA VAL A 61 20.88 -0.86 28.59
C VAL A 61 21.00 -0.95 27.08
N LEU A 62 21.57 -2.02 26.54
CA LEU A 62 21.77 -2.20 25.10
C LEU A 62 20.44 -2.47 24.37
N THR A 63 19.56 -3.31 24.92
CA THR A 63 18.21 -3.54 24.37
C THR A 63 17.29 -2.33 24.55
N ALA A 64 17.29 -1.71 25.75
CA ALA A 64 16.54 -0.49 26.01
C ALA A 64 17.03 0.67 25.13
N GLY A 65 18.34 0.81 24.96
CA GLY A 65 18.97 1.78 24.06
C GLY A 65 18.61 1.54 22.60
N ALA A 66 18.71 0.31 22.11
CA ALA A 66 18.34 -0.04 20.73
C ALA A 66 16.86 0.24 20.43
N ALA A 67 15.96 0.05 21.40
CA ALA A 67 14.54 0.38 21.27
C ALA A 67 14.24 1.88 21.40
N SER A 68 14.93 2.59 22.30
CA SER A 68 14.66 3.99 22.64
C SER A 68 15.35 5.00 21.73
N VAL A 69 16.53 4.70 21.18
CA VAL A 69 17.29 5.60 20.29
C VAL A 69 16.51 5.97 19.01
N PRO A 70 15.84 5.02 18.32
CA PRO A 70 14.96 5.38 17.20
C PRO A 70 13.74 6.22 17.63
N ALA A 71 13.25 6.03 18.85
CA ALA A 71 12.14 6.81 19.40
C ALA A 71 12.56 8.24 19.81
N ALA A 72 13.80 8.43 20.25
CA ALA A 72 14.35 9.72 20.68
C ALA A 72 14.75 10.61 19.49
N THR A 73 15.16 10.02 18.36
CA THR A 73 15.61 10.78 17.19
C THR A 73 14.45 11.15 16.25
N ARG A 74 14.46 12.38 15.69
CA ARG A 74 13.47 12.80 14.67
C ARG A 74 13.50 11.87 13.45
N PHE A 75 14.69 11.42 13.05
CA PHE A 75 14.86 10.51 11.92
C PHE A 75 14.23 9.14 12.20
N GLY A 76 14.52 8.55 13.36
CA GLY A 76 13.94 7.27 13.75
C GLY A 76 12.42 7.33 13.90
N ARG A 77 11.88 8.38 14.52
CA ARG A 77 10.43 8.60 14.62
C ARG A 77 9.77 8.69 13.24
N ASN A 78 10.33 9.49 12.32
CA ASN A 78 9.79 9.62 10.97
C ASN A 78 9.85 8.29 10.20
N TRP A 79 10.95 7.53 10.37
CA TRP A 79 11.11 6.22 9.76
C TRP A 79 10.07 5.22 10.30
N VAL A 80 9.87 5.16 11.62
CA VAL A 80 8.86 4.29 12.26
C VAL A 80 7.46 4.67 11.80
N VAL A 81 7.12 5.96 11.78
CA VAL A 81 5.82 6.44 11.31
C VAL A 81 5.58 6.05 9.85
N ALA A 82 6.57 6.23 8.97
CA ALA A 82 6.45 5.86 7.57
C ALA A 82 6.22 4.35 7.38
N HIS A 83 6.94 3.49 8.12
CA HIS A 83 6.75 2.04 8.06
C HIS A 83 5.44 1.58 8.72
N PHE A 84 5.02 2.26 9.79
CA PHE A 84 3.71 2.04 10.41
C PHE A 84 2.59 2.28 9.39
N TRP A 85 2.65 3.39 8.65
CA TRP A 85 1.68 3.67 7.59
C TRP A 85 1.70 2.62 6.49
N CYS A 86 2.87 2.08 6.11
CA CYS A 86 2.92 0.96 5.17
C CYS A 86 2.13 -0.27 5.66
N VAL A 87 2.21 -0.61 6.95
CA VAL A 87 1.47 -1.75 7.54
C VAL A 87 -0.03 -1.46 7.57
N VAL A 88 -0.42 -0.24 7.97
CA VAL A 88 -1.81 0.22 8.00
C VAL A 88 -2.41 0.19 6.59
N SER A 89 -1.74 0.80 5.61
CA SER A 89 -2.14 0.82 4.20
C SER A 89 -2.27 -0.60 3.63
N ARG A 90 -1.36 -1.53 3.98
CA ARG A 90 -1.48 -2.94 3.57
C ARG A 90 -2.78 -3.57 4.08
N ARG A 91 -3.07 -3.46 5.38
CA ARG A 91 -4.26 -4.07 5.99
C ARG A 91 -5.54 -3.45 5.43
N ARG A 92 -5.58 -2.13 5.30
CA ARG A 92 -6.72 -1.39 4.77
C ARG A 92 -6.97 -1.68 3.30
N LEU A 93 -5.92 -1.70 2.48
CA LEU A 93 -6.02 -2.09 1.07
C LEU A 93 -6.55 -3.53 0.92
N GLN A 94 -6.05 -4.48 1.70
CA GLN A 94 -6.54 -5.86 1.67
C GLN A 94 -8.00 -5.96 2.11
N ARG A 95 -8.39 -5.24 3.18
CA ARG A 95 -9.77 -5.19 3.64
C ARG A 95 -10.70 -4.58 2.60
N THR A 96 -10.27 -3.51 1.93
CA THR A 96 -10.99 -2.90 0.80
C THR A 96 -11.17 -3.91 -0.32
N CYS A 97 -10.13 -4.68 -0.68
CA CYS A 97 -10.25 -5.71 -1.72
C CYS A 97 -11.17 -6.88 -1.32
N LEU A 98 -11.35 -7.13 -0.01
CA LEU A 98 -12.29 -8.12 0.50
C LEU A 98 -13.74 -7.61 0.49
N GLU A 99 -13.94 -6.34 0.88
CA GLU A 99 -15.27 -5.72 0.99
C GLU A 99 -15.80 -5.24 -0.38
N THR A 100 -14.92 -4.98 -1.35
CA THR A 100 -15.27 -4.61 -2.74
C THR A 100 -15.17 -5.80 -3.70
N THR A 101 -15.62 -5.64 -4.95
CA THR A 101 -15.50 -6.69 -5.98
C THR A 101 -14.09 -6.84 -6.58
N LEU A 102 -13.06 -6.32 -5.92
CA LEU A 102 -11.65 -6.52 -6.25
C LEU A 102 -11.14 -7.91 -5.81
N HIS A 103 -11.96 -8.93 -6.05
CA HIS A 103 -11.63 -10.32 -5.83
C HIS A 103 -12.13 -11.17 -7.01
N THR A 104 -11.48 -12.32 -7.23
CA THR A 104 -11.93 -13.28 -8.24
C THR A 104 -13.23 -13.96 -7.80
N ARG A 105 -14.02 -14.58 -8.70
CA ARG A 105 -15.21 -15.40 -8.33
C ARG A 105 -14.97 -16.37 -7.17
N ALA A 106 -13.78 -16.98 -7.12
CA ALA A 106 -13.39 -17.90 -6.04
C ALA A 106 -12.98 -17.21 -4.70
N GLY A 107 -13.25 -15.92 -4.53
CA GLY A 107 -12.91 -15.15 -3.32
C GLY A 107 -11.42 -14.84 -3.13
N ARG A 108 -10.59 -14.97 -4.18
CA ARG A 108 -9.14 -14.70 -4.09
C ARG A 108 -8.87 -13.21 -4.26
N ILE A 109 -8.24 -12.61 -3.25
CA ILE A 109 -7.81 -11.21 -3.28
C ILE A 109 -6.43 -11.04 -3.97
N PRO A 110 -6.18 -9.87 -4.58
CA PRO A 110 -4.86 -9.45 -5.03
C PRO A 110 -3.81 -9.56 -3.94
N LEU A 111 -2.60 -9.96 -4.33
CA LEU A 111 -1.50 -10.12 -3.39
C LEU A 111 -0.70 -8.83 -3.32
N VAL A 112 -0.77 -8.13 -2.19
CA VAL A 112 0.14 -7.03 -1.91
C VAL A 112 1.53 -7.64 -1.68
N LEU A 113 2.46 -7.38 -2.59
CA LEU A 113 3.82 -7.92 -2.54
C LEU A 113 4.70 -7.11 -1.59
N TRP A 114 4.69 -5.80 -1.75
CA TRP A 114 5.53 -4.89 -1.00
C TRP A 114 4.90 -3.51 -0.92
N ILE A 115 5.18 -2.77 0.15
CA ILE A 115 4.80 -1.36 0.28
C ILE A 115 6.03 -0.59 0.73
N THR A 116 6.43 0.41 -0.04
CA THR A 116 7.57 1.28 0.26
C THR A 116 7.05 2.66 0.67
N PRO A 117 7.58 3.24 1.77
CA PRO A 117 7.30 4.63 2.09
C PRO A 117 7.90 5.58 1.04
N THR A 118 7.19 6.67 0.75
CA THR A 118 7.63 7.74 -0.15
C THR A 118 7.49 9.10 0.52
N THR A 119 7.98 10.16 -0.12
CA THR A 119 7.85 11.54 0.38
C THR A 119 6.40 11.99 0.49
N THR A 120 5.55 11.54 -0.44
CA THR A 120 4.12 11.89 -0.57
C THR A 120 3.18 10.94 0.19
N GLY A 121 3.65 9.75 0.59
CA GLY A 121 2.82 8.72 1.22
C GLY A 121 3.45 7.34 1.10
N GLU A 122 2.78 6.44 0.37
CA GLU A 122 3.29 5.07 0.15
C GLU A 122 3.05 4.58 -1.28
N LYS A 123 3.88 3.65 -1.74
CA LYS A 123 3.66 2.91 -3.00
C LYS A 123 3.54 1.43 -2.74
N ALA A 124 2.42 0.83 -3.12
CA ALA A 124 2.14 -0.59 -2.95
C ALA A 124 2.28 -1.32 -4.29
N LEU A 125 3.22 -2.28 -4.36
CA LEU A 125 3.31 -3.22 -5.45
C LEU A 125 2.29 -4.35 -5.22
N VAL A 126 1.35 -4.48 -6.15
CA VAL A 126 0.27 -5.45 -6.08
C VAL A 126 0.37 -6.40 -7.27
N MET A 127 0.33 -7.70 -6.96
CA MET A 127 0.16 -8.74 -7.95
C MET A 127 -1.33 -9.10 -8.04
N VAL A 128 -1.96 -8.74 -9.15
CA VAL A 128 -3.35 -9.09 -9.42
C VAL A 128 -3.51 -10.52 -9.88
N ARG A 129 -4.69 -11.08 -9.64
CA ARG A 129 -5.07 -12.43 -10.07
C ARG A 129 -5.88 -12.36 -11.36
N ALA A 130 -6.00 -13.48 -12.06
CA ALA A 130 -6.82 -13.59 -13.25
C ALA A 130 -8.25 -13.08 -12.98
N GLY A 131 -8.76 -12.20 -13.84
CA GLY A 131 -10.05 -11.53 -13.67
C GLY A 131 -10.00 -10.22 -12.87
N ILE A 132 -8.81 -9.74 -12.47
CA ILE A 132 -8.62 -8.42 -11.86
C ILE A 132 -7.63 -7.64 -12.72
N SER A 133 -8.02 -6.45 -13.17
CA SER A 133 -7.19 -5.58 -14.00
C SER A 133 -6.80 -4.31 -13.25
N ALA A 134 -5.90 -3.52 -13.83
CA ALA A 134 -5.46 -2.27 -13.24
C ALA A 134 -6.52 -1.17 -13.38
N GLU A 135 -7.32 -1.21 -14.45
CA GLU A 135 -8.48 -0.34 -14.68
C GLU A 135 -9.55 -0.55 -13.60
N ALA A 136 -9.70 -1.78 -13.10
CA ALA A 136 -10.59 -2.04 -11.97
C ALA A 136 -10.09 -1.38 -10.68
N PHE A 137 -8.78 -1.39 -10.43
CA PHE A 137 -8.23 -0.66 -9.29
C PHE A 137 -8.42 0.85 -9.42
N GLU A 138 -8.31 1.38 -10.64
CA GLU A 138 -8.56 2.80 -10.92
C GLU A 138 -10.04 3.17 -10.70
N ALA A 139 -10.96 2.31 -11.13
CA ALA A 139 -12.39 2.51 -10.90
C ALA A 139 -12.79 2.47 -9.41
N TYR A 140 -11.95 1.86 -8.56
CA TYR A 140 -12.12 1.82 -7.10
C TYR A 140 -11.12 2.75 -6.37
N ALA A 141 -10.44 3.66 -7.07
CA ALA A 141 -9.37 4.48 -6.49
C ALA A 141 -9.88 5.34 -5.33
N GLU A 142 -11.08 5.90 -5.46
CA GLU A 142 -11.68 6.75 -4.42
C GLU A 142 -12.09 5.93 -3.17
N GLU A 143 -12.64 4.73 -3.35
CA GLU A 143 -12.92 3.81 -2.24
C GLU A 143 -11.63 3.37 -1.54
N ILE A 144 -10.57 3.08 -2.31
CA ILE A 144 -9.26 2.75 -1.76
C ILE A 144 -8.67 3.95 -1.02
N ALA A 145 -8.80 5.16 -1.55
CA ALA A 145 -8.32 6.38 -0.91
C ALA A 145 -9.02 6.60 0.44
N ALA A 146 -10.35 6.53 0.45
CA ALA A 146 -11.16 6.62 1.66
C ALA A 146 -10.80 5.54 2.69
N ALA A 147 -10.70 4.29 2.25
CA ALA A 147 -10.39 3.17 3.13
C ALA A 147 -8.97 3.27 3.72
N CYS A 148 -8.00 3.78 2.97
CA CYS A 148 -6.63 3.97 3.40
C CYS A 148 -6.41 5.28 4.17
N TRP A 149 -7.42 6.12 4.35
CA TRP A 149 -7.28 7.48 4.90
C TRP A 149 -6.28 8.34 4.12
N ALA A 150 -6.29 8.19 2.80
CA ALA A 150 -5.44 8.92 1.89
C ALA A 150 -6.24 10.05 1.23
N ARG A 151 -5.53 11.08 0.76
CA ARG A 151 -6.13 12.18 0.01
C ARG A 151 -6.52 11.73 -1.40
N ALA A 152 -5.66 10.92 -2.02
CA ALA A 152 -5.87 10.39 -3.35
C ALA A 152 -5.13 9.07 -3.53
N VAL A 153 -5.56 8.29 -4.51
CA VAL A 153 -4.89 7.08 -4.96
C VAL A 153 -4.63 7.19 -6.46
N ARG A 154 -3.43 6.80 -6.90
CA ARG A 154 -3.06 6.75 -8.31
C ARG A 154 -2.64 5.34 -8.68
N VAL A 155 -3.21 4.77 -9.74
CA VAL A 155 -2.86 3.42 -10.18
C VAL A 155 -1.94 3.47 -11.39
N HIS A 156 -0.91 2.63 -11.37
CA HIS A 156 0.04 2.45 -12.45
C HIS A 156 0.05 0.97 -12.87
N ARG A 157 -0.01 0.70 -14.17
CA ARG A 157 0.13 -0.67 -14.72
C ARG A 157 1.53 -0.92 -15.23
N HIS A 158 2.00 -2.16 -15.14
CA HIS A 158 3.28 -2.52 -15.75
C HIS A 158 3.12 -2.69 -17.27
N ARG A 159 4.06 -2.14 -18.05
CA ARG A 159 4.04 -2.10 -19.52
C ARG A 159 3.98 -3.48 -20.17
N THR A 160 4.72 -4.45 -19.64
CA THR A 160 4.83 -5.79 -20.24
C THR A 160 4.18 -6.91 -19.43
N ARG A 161 3.70 -6.63 -18.21
CA ARG A 161 3.24 -7.65 -17.26
C ARG A 161 1.97 -7.19 -16.56
N ALA A 162 0.81 -7.41 -17.18
CA ALA A 162 -0.48 -6.95 -16.65
C ALA A 162 -0.83 -7.50 -15.25
N GLN A 163 -0.17 -8.57 -14.79
CA GLN A 163 -0.34 -9.06 -13.43
C GLN A 163 0.24 -8.15 -12.35
N PHE A 164 1.06 -7.16 -12.69
CA PHE A 164 1.64 -6.23 -11.74
C PHE A 164 1.09 -4.83 -11.92
N LEU A 165 0.65 -4.23 -10.81
CA LEU A 165 0.27 -2.84 -10.73
C LEU A 165 0.87 -2.20 -9.48
N ILE A 166 1.01 -0.88 -9.52
CA ILE A 166 1.41 -0.07 -8.37
C ILE A 166 0.24 0.83 -7.99
N VAL A 167 -0.15 0.75 -6.73
CA VAL A 167 -1.11 1.65 -6.09
C VAL A 167 -0.31 2.67 -5.30
N GLU A 168 -0.27 3.90 -5.78
CA GLU A 168 0.33 5.02 -5.06
C GLU A 168 -0.74 5.65 -4.17
N ILE A 169 -0.46 5.67 -2.86
CA ILE A 169 -1.34 6.18 -1.82
C ILE A 169 -0.79 7.54 -1.41
N VAL A 170 -1.48 8.61 -1.80
CA VAL A 170 -1.05 10.00 -1.59
C VAL A 170 -1.67 10.52 -0.30
N ARG A 171 -0.83 10.84 0.68
CA ARG A 171 -1.26 11.42 1.98
C ARG A 171 -0.84 12.87 2.14
N ARG A 172 0.24 13.28 1.48
CA ARG A 172 0.86 14.60 1.56
C ARG A 172 1.12 15.13 0.16
N ASP A 173 1.07 16.44 0.04
CA ASP A 173 1.45 17.10 -1.20
C ASP A 173 2.93 16.94 -1.48
N GLU A 174 3.24 16.81 -2.76
CA GLU A 174 4.60 16.80 -3.22
C GLU A 174 5.17 18.20 -2.98
N ALA A 175 6.20 18.31 -2.14
CA ALA A 175 6.87 19.58 -1.95
C ALA A 175 7.44 20.06 -3.30
N PRO A 176 7.36 21.36 -3.64
CA PRO A 176 7.91 21.86 -4.89
C PRO A 176 9.37 21.43 -5.06
N GLY A 177 9.69 20.73 -6.15
CA GLY A 177 11.05 20.22 -6.44
C GLY A 177 11.39 18.86 -5.81
N ALA A 178 10.49 18.24 -5.04
CA ALA A 178 10.69 16.88 -4.57
C ALA A 178 10.42 15.88 -5.71
N THR A 179 11.47 15.27 -6.25
CA THR A 179 11.31 14.09 -7.11
C THR A 179 10.75 12.97 -6.22
N SER A 180 9.54 12.45 -6.48
CA SER A 180 9.05 11.21 -5.87
C SER A 180 10.06 10.09 -6.14
N PRO A 181 10.94 9.69 -5.19
CA PRO A 181 12.01 8.75 -5.51
C PRO A 181 11.49 7.31 -5.55
N GLY A 182 10.30 7.08 -4.99
CA GLY A 182 9.86 5.74 -4.59
C GLY A 182 9.63 4.79 -5.75
N LEU A 183 9.09 5.28 -6.87
CA LEU A 183 8.84 4.45 -8.05
C LEU A 183 10.12 4.28 -8.86
N ASP A 184 10.81 5.40 -9.14
CA ASP A 184 11.93 5.46 -10.06
C ASP A 184 13.18 4.76 -9.50
N ARG A 185 13.42 4.88 -8.19
CA ARG A 185 14.58 4.28 -7.51
C ARG A 185 14.44 2.77 -7.30
N LEU A 186 13.21 2.25 -7.14
CA LEU A 186 12.97 0.85 -6.78
C LEU A 186 12.40 0.01 -7.92
N TYR A 187 11.63 0.60 -8.83
CA TYR A 187 10.85 -0.14 -9.84
C TYR A 187 11.07 0.32 -11.28
N GLY A 188 11.80 1.43 -11.50
CA GLY A 188 12.21 1.95 -12.80
C GLY A 188 11.10 2.67 -13.57
N ARG A 189 11.35 3.91 -14.01
CA ARG A 189 10.32 4.78 -14.63
C ARG A 189 9.71 4.25 -15.94
N ARG A 190 10.50 3.51 -16.74
CA ARG A 190 10.11 3.10 -18.11
C ARG A 190 9.14 1.91 -18.18
N SER A 191 8.95 1.21 -17.06
CA SER A 191 8.15 -0.02 -17.02
C SER A 191 6.73 0.21 -16.51
N TRP A 192 6.39 1.40 -16.00
CA TRP A 192 5.08 1.68 -15.40
C TRP A 192 4.36 2.80 -16.14
N ILE A 193 3.08 2.59 -16.43
CA ILE A 193 2.23 3.51 -17.15
C ILE A 193 1.09 3.94 -16.20
N PRO A 194 0.91 5.24 -15.93
CA PRO A 194 -0.22 5.71 -15.12
C PRO A 194 -1.54 5.46 -15.84
N LEU A 195 -2.59 5.10 -15.10
CA LEU A 195 -3.94 4.93 -15.64
C LEU A 195 -4.75 6.24 -15.63
N ARG A 196 -4.58 7.07 -14.59
CA ARG A 196 -5.13 8.43 -14.56
C ARG A 196 -4.12 9.40 -15.17
N SER A 197 -4.42 9.86 -16.39
CA SER A 197 -3.70 10.94 -17.08
C SER A 197 -4.66 12.07 -17.44
N GLU A 198 -5.58 12.41 -16.53
CA GLU A 198 -6.41 13.61 -16.64
C GLU A 198 -6.25 14.40 -15.33
N LEU A 199 -5.07 15.02 -15.19
CA LEU A 199 -5.12 16.45 -14.94
C LEU A 199 -5.49 17.04 -16.29
N GLU A 200 -6.72 17.49 -16.36
CA GLU A 200 -7.25 18.43 -17.33
C GLU A 200 -6.27 19.61 -17.42
N GLU A 201 -5.29 19.49 -18.32
CA GLU A 201 -4.56 20.63 -18.83
C GLU A 201 -5.49 21.20 -19.92
N PRO A 202 -6.14 22.36 -19.68
CA PRO A 202 -7.09 22.90 -20.63
C PRO A 202 -6.37 23.08 -21.97
N PRO A 203 -6.93 22.57 -23.10
CA PRO A 203 -6.31 22.66 -24.42
C PRO A 203 -6.15 24.11 -24.95
N ASP A 204 -6.40 25.13 -24.13
CA ASP A 204 -6.54 26.53 -24.53
C ASP A 204 -5.27 27.39 -24.34
N LEU A 205 -4.15 26.85 -23.86
CA LEU A 205 -2.91 27.65 -23.68
C LEU A 205 -1.88 27.49 -24.82
N ALA A 206 -2.06 26.54 -25.73
CA ALA A 206 -1.12 26.31 -26.84
C ALA A 206 -1.47 27.11 -28.12
N THR A 207 -2.63 27.78 -28.16
CA THR A 207 -3.19 28.34 -29.41
C THR A 207 -3.57 29.82 -29.33
N LEU A 208 -3.05 30.59 -28.38
CA LEU A 208 -3.14 32.05 -28.51
C LEU A 208 -2.13 32.50 -29.58
N PRO A 209 -2.57 33.01 -30.74
CA PRO A 209 -1.66 33.69 -31.64
C PRO A 209 -1.04 34.87 -30.89
N GLN A 210 0.29 34.95 -30.90
CA GLN A 210 1.00 36.15 -30.47
C GLN A 210 0.52 37.29 -31.37
N ALA A 211 -0.36 38.12 -30.82
CA ALA A 211 -0.76 39.37 -31.46
C ALA A 211 0.48 40.28 -31.54
N ALA A 212 0.93 40.53 -32.75
CA ALA A 212 1.82 41.61 -33.14
C ALA A 212 1.19 42.33 -34.32
#